data_AF-A0A522E5W2-F1
#
_entry.id   AF-A0A522E5W2-F1
#
_cell.length_a   1.000
_cell.length_b   1.000
_cell.length_c   1.000
_cell.angle_alpha   90.00
_cell.angle_beta   90.00
_cell.angle_gamma   90.00
#
_symmetry.space_group_name_H-M   'P 1'
#
loop_
_entity.id
_entity.type
_entity.pdbx_description
1 polymer ?
#
loop_
_entity_poly.entity_id
_entity_poly.type
_entity_poly.pdbx_seq_one_letter_code
_entity_poly.pdbx_strand_id
1 'polypeptide(L)'
;MKQIILSIVIMLTVTVATAQTNTQRQSANYEAANWNTWLIDNPQQITIAAPPAAVQSKTELQSVKQGMSKLDEKKLKEIKYWDAGGPAYRWNQIAPKLIGQKPEVLLRIPTAWMNIAIYDATILAWKEKIKYKRNRPHDLDPLLKPVINGPLTYSYPCEHSVTAAAAACVLAYFFPDKADSILQLAHTASQSRVDAGVQFPSDIEAGWKLGEQVAKQIIEKAKNDGSVIVWDGKMNKDPKKWTGSFPMGITLAKFTPIVLRSADQFRPPPPPDFEADMKELKDFKQTFKSRSLAFYWANNGGFDFWSDVAGLKMFEYRMNDDAPAVARIYAILHTAFHDAAIAIF
;
A
#
# COMPACT_ATOMS: atom_id res chain seq x y z
N MET A 1 -66.88 -41.00 -6.02
CA MET A 1 -65.95 -39.90 -6.38
C MET A 1 -64.57 -40.28 -5.86
N LYS A 2 -63.61 -40.43 -6.79
CA LYS A 2 -62.20 -40.76 -6.52
C LYS A 2 -61.44 -39.48 -6.15
N GLN A 3 -60.60 -39.51 -5.13
CA GLN A 3 -59.44 -38.61 -5.03
C GLN A 3 -58.22 -39.44 -4.67
N ILE A 4 -57.31 -39.52 -5.63
CA ILE A 4 -55.99 -40.14 -5.53
C ILE A 4 -55.03 -39.00 -5.16
N ILE A 5 -54.38 -39.10 -4.00
CA ILE A 5 -53.29 -38.18 -3.63
C ILE A 5 -51.98 -38.83 -4.11
N LEU A 6 -51.42 -38.28 -5.17
CA LEU A 6 -50.12 -38.66 -5.72
C LEU A 6 -49.04 -37.84 -5.00
N SER A 7 -48.22 -38.47 -4.16
CA SER A 7 -47.06 -37.83 -3.53
C SER A 7 -45.84 -37.99 -4.43
N ILE A 8 -45.34 -36.87 -4.97
CA ILE A 8 -44.12 -36.82 -5.78
C ILE A 8 -42.93 -36.66 -4.83
N VAL A 9 -42.07 -37.68 -4.76
CA VAL A 9 -40.76 -37.62 -4.09
C VAL A 9 -39.73 -37.16 -5.12
N ILE A 10 -39.24 -35.92 -4.97
CA ILE A 10 -38.11 -35.41 -5.75
C ILE A 10 -36.82 -35.81 -5.02
N MET A 11 -36.13 -36.83 -5.52
CA MET A 11 -34.74 -37.12 -5.11
C MET A 11 -33.81 -36.08 -5.75
N LEU A 12 -33.31 -35.15 -4.95
CA LEU A 12 -32.20 -34.28 -5.33
C LEU A 12 -30.89 -35.04 -5.15
N THR A 13 -30.29 -35.49 -6.26
CA THR A 13 -28.90 -35.96 -6.28
C THR A 13 -27.98 -34.74 -6.32
N VAL A 14 -27.31 -34.46 -5.18
CA VAL A 14 -26.24 -33.46 -5.12
C VAL A 14 -24.96 -34.13 -5.65
N THR A 15 -24.67 -33.96 -6.93
CA THR A 15 -23.33 -34.18 -7.46
C THR A 15 -22.43 -33.06 -6.95
N VAL A 16 -21.59 -33.37 -5.96
CA VAL A 16 -20.47 -32.50 -5.58
C VAL A 16 -19.44 -32.57 -6.69
N ALA A 17 -19.59 -31.71 -7.69
CA ALA A 17 -18.51 -31.45 -8.64
C ALA A 17 -17.40 -30.72 -7.88
N THR A 18 -16.34 -31.44 -7.50
CA THR A 18 -15.09 -30.82 -7.09
C THR A 18 -14.50 -30.16 -8.33
N ALA A 19 -14.85 -28.89 -8.57
CA ALA A 19 -14.09 -28.06 -9.48
C ALA A 19 -12.68 -27.93 -8.89
N GLN A 20 -11.74 -28.74 -9.39
CA GLN A 20 -10.33 -28.41 -9.27
C GLN A 20 -10.12 -27.14 -10.07
N THR A 21 -10.26 -25.99 -9.40
CA THR A 21 -9.81 -24.72 -9.94
C THR A 21 -8.30 -24.80 -10.04
N ASN A 22 -7.83 -25.26 -11.20
CA ASN A 22 -6.45 -25.13 -11.63
C ASN A 22 -6.20 -23.63 -11.82
N THR A 23 -6.08 -22.91 -10.71
CA THR A 23 -5.80 -21.48 -10.69
C THR A 23 -4.32 -21.40 -11.03
N GLN A 24 -4.03 -21.21 -12.32
CA GLN A 24 -2.68 -21.06 -12.83
C GLN A 24 -2.05 -19.87 -12.12
N ARG A 25 -1.20 -20.14 -11.10
CA ARG A 25 -0.49 -19.09 -10.36
C ARG A 25 0.46 -18.38 -11.31
N GLN A 26 0.48 -17.06 -11.25
CA GLN A 26 1.36 -16.24 -12.07
C GLN A 26 2.83 -16.55 -11.69
N SER A 27 3.70 -16.66 -12.69
CA SER A 27 5.13 -16.84 -12.44
C SER A 27 5.72 -15.60 -11.75
N ALA A 28 6.75 -15.81 -10.93
CA ALA A 28 7.45 -14.73 -10.25
C ALA A 28 8.04 -13.72 -11.24
N ASN A 29 7.74 -12.43 -11.04
CA ASN A 29 8.22 -11.31 -11.84
C ASN A 29 9.65 -10.89 -11.46
N TYR A 30 10.64 -11.76 -11.64
CA TYR A 30 12.02 -11.46 -11.23
C TYR A 30 12.68 -10.33 -12.04
N GLU A 31 12.13 -9.96 -13.19
CA GLU A 31 12.57 -8.79 -13.95
C GLU A 31 12.39 -7.48 -13.16
N ALA A 32 11.46 -7.44 -12.20
CA ALA A 32 11.27 -6.29 -11.31
C ALA A 32 12.51 -5.96 -10.46
N ALA A 33 13.42 -6.91 -10.25
CA ALA A 33 14.71 -6.65 -9.59
C ALA A 33 15.58 -5.65 -10.39
N ASN A 34 15.33 -5.47 -11.69
CA ASN A 34 16.06 -4.51 -12.53
C ASN A 34 15.38 -3.13 -12.59
N TRP A 35 14.23 -2.95 -11.93
CA TRP A 35 13.57 -1.65 -11.91
C TRP A 35 14.37 -0.64 -11.07
N ASN A 36 14.17 0.64 -11.39
CA ASN A 36 14.80 1.74 -10.66
C ASN A 36 13.99 2.06 -9.40
N THR A 37 14.72 2.33 -8.31
CA THR A 37 14.16 3.07 -7.18
C THR A 37 13.85 4.51 -7.61
N TRP A 38 12.93 5.16 -6.91
CA TRP A 38 12.45 6.50 -7.24
C TRP A 38 13.12 7.60 -6.42
N LEU A 39 13.18 7.43 -5.09
CA LEU A 39 13.69 8.44 -4.17
C LEU A 39 14.95 8.01 -3.41
N ILE A 40 15.40 6.77 -3.54
CA ILE A 40 16.68 6.38 -2.96
C ILE A 40 17.84 6.80 -3.89
N ASP A 41 18.63 7.77 -3.44
CA ASP A 41 19.75 8.35 -4.21
C ASP A 41 20.95 7.37 -4.31
N ASN A 42 21.26 6.67 -3.21
CA ASN A 42 22.39 5.75 -3.11
C ASN A 42 21.94 4.36 -2.64
N PRO A 43 21.24 3.57 -3.47
CA PRO A 43 20.67 2.29 -3.06
C PRO A 43 21.72 1.28 -2.58
N GLN A 44 22.98 1.43 -2.99
CA GLN A 44 24.09 0.57 -2.57
C GLN A 44 24.49 0.76 -1.10
N GLN A 45 24.10 1.86 -0.45
CA GLN A 45 24.32 2.08 0.98
C GLN A 45 23.34 1.29 1.86
N ILE A 46 22.22 0.84 1.28
CA ILE A 46 21.22 0.04 1.99
C ILE A 46 21.69 -1.42 1.94
N THR A 47 22.09 -1.95 3.08
CA THR A 47 22.67 -3.30 3.16
C THR A 47 22.00 -4.15 4.23
N ILE A 48 21.94 -5.46 3.96
CA ILE A 48 21.45 -6.48 4.89
C ILE A 48 22.44 -7.63 4.96
N ALA A 49 22.56 -8.25 6.14
CA ALA A 49 23.45 -9.38 6.37
C ALA A 49 22.99 -10.60 5.57
N ALA A 50 23.90 -11.29 4.88
CA ALA A 50 23.59 -12.48 4.09
C ALA A 50 22.75 -13.52 4.86
N PRO A 51 21.87 -14.28 4.17
CA PRO A 51 21.06 -15.31 4.84
C PRO A 51 21.95 -16.32 5.57
N PRO A 52 21.46 -16.91 6.68
CA PRO A 52 22.21 -17.92 7.41
C PRO A 52 22.60 -19.11 6.51
N ALA A 53 23.75 -19.73 6.81
CA ALA A 53 24.18 -20.91 6.07
C ALA A 53 23.24 -22.11 6.30
N ALA A 54 23.35 -23.13 5.45
CA ALA A 54 22.38 -24.22 5.37
C ALA A 54 22.15 -24.96 6.70
N VAL A 55 23.17 -25.07 7.56
CA VAL A 55 23.05 -25.68 8.90
C VAL A 55 22.13 -24.84 9.79
N GLN A 56 22.33 -23.53 9.85
CA GLN A 56 21.46 -22.63 10.61
C GLN A 56 20.04 -22.60 10.01
N SER A 57 19.89 -22.64 8.69
CA SER A 57 18.56 -22.71 8.05
C SER A 57 17.75 -23.94 8.47
N LYS A 58 18.43 -25.09 8.68
CA LYS A 58 17.78 -26.31 9.21
C LYS A 58 17.32 -26.12 10.66
N THR A 59 18.11 -25.42 11.48
CA THR A 59 17.71 -25.07 12.85
C THR A 59 16.49 -24.14 12.86
N GLU A 60 16.50 -23.09 12.02
CA GLU A 60 15.36 -22.19 11.87
C GLU A 60 14.10 -22.93 11.41
N LEU A 61 14.23 -23.90 10.51
CA LEU A 61 13.11 -24.73 10.06
C LEU A 61 12.45 -25.50 11.21
N GLN A 62 13.24 -26.01 12.16
CA GLN A 62 12.70 -26.68 13.35
C GLN A 62 11.95 -25.68 14.25
N SER A 63 12.48 -24.47 14.41
CA SER A 63 11.79 -23.40 15.15
C SER A 63 10.46 -23.02 14.49
N VAL A 64 10.42 -22.92 13.15
CA VAL A 64 9.18 -22.68 12.39
C VAL A 64 8.16 -23.78 12.65
N LYS A 65 8.55 -25.05 12.53
CA LYS A 65 7.67 -26.21 12.81
C LYS A 65 7.13 -26.19 14.23
N GLN A 66 7.98 -25.91 15.21
CA GLN A 66 7.59 -25.84 16.62
C GLN A 66 6.65 -24.65 16.88
N GLY A 67 6.84 -23.51 16.20
CA GLY A 67 5.93 -22.38 16.26
C GLY A 67 4.56 -22.73 15.68
N MET A 68 4.54 -23.41 14.54
CA MET A 68 3.32 -23.86 13.88
C MET A 68 2.51 -24.87 14.70
N SER A 69 3.15 -25.74 15.48
CA SER A 69 2.45 -26.68 16.36
C SER A 69 1.75 -26.01 17.56
N LYS A 70 2.00 -24.71 17.78
CA LYS A 70 1.46 -23.91 18.88
C LYS A 70 0.53 -22.79 18.41
N LEU A 71 0.07 -22.83 17.15
CA LEU A 71 -0.85 -21.83 16.64
C LEU A 71 -2.20 -21.90 17.36
N ASP A 72 -2.69 -20.74 17.79
CA ASP A 72 -4.02 -20.56 18.33
C ASP A 72 -4.92 -19.83 17.31
N GLU A 73 -6.21 -19.69 17.65
CA GLU A 73 -7.19 -19.03 16.79
C GLU A 73 -6.82 -17.57 16.49
N LYS A 74 -6.18 -16.88 17.44
CA LYS A 74 -5.75 -15.48 17.27
C LYS A 74 -4.67 -15.39 16.18
N LYS A 75 -3.64 -16.23 16.25
CA LYS A 75 -2.59 -16.29 15.23
C LYS A 75 -3.14 -16.68 13.86
N LEU A 76 -4.08 -17.62 13.79
CA LEU A 76 -4.73 -17.97 12.52
C LEU A 76 -5.49 -16.79 11.90
N LYS A 77 -6.15 -15.96 12.72
CA LYS A 77 -6.80 -14.73 12.26
C LYS A 77 -5.79 -13.68 11.78
N GLU A 78 -4.67 -13.52 12.48
CA GLU A 78 -3.59 -12.62 12.08
C GLU A 78 -2.96 -13.06 10.74
N ILE A 79 -2.66 -14.35 10.59
CA ILE A 79 -2.19 -14.93 9.34
C ILE A 79 -3.16 -14.61 8.20
N LYS A 80 -4.45 -14.91 8.37
CA LYS A 80 -5.47 -14.64 7.35
C LYS A 80 -5.62 -13.14 7.05
N TYR A 81 -5.48 -12.28 8.06
CA TYR A 81 -5.59 -10.84 7.88
C TYR A 81 -4.47 -10.28 7.00
N TRP A 82 -3.23 -10.72 7.27
CA TRP A 82 -2.03 -10.28 6.55
C TRP A 82 -1.79 -10.99 5.22
N ASP A 83 -2.47 -12.12 4.97
CA ASP A 83 -2.47 -12.82 3.69
C ASP A 83 -3.57 -12.30 2.73
N ALA A 84 -3.80 -10.98 2.73
CA ALA A 84 -4.80 -10.34 1.89
C ALA A 84 -4.11 -9.48 0.83
N GLY A 85 -4.14 -9.93 -0.43
CA GLY A 85 -3.51 -9.24 -1.55
C GLY A 85 -1.98 -9.22 -1.47
N GLY A 86 -1.37 -8.35 -2.26
CA GLY A 86 0.08 -8.13 -2.18
C GLY A 86 0.47 -7.43 -0.86
N PRO A 87 1.75 -7.49 -0.45
CA PRO A 87 2.23 -6.95 0.84
C PRO A 87 1.80 -5.51 1.15
N ALA A 88 1.67 -4.67 0.13
CA ALA A 88 1.30 -3.26 0.27
C ALA A 88 -0.21 -3.02 0.51
N TYR A 89 -1.06 -4.00 0.24
CA TYR A 89 -2.52 -3.84 0.24
C TYR A 89 -3.06 -3.36 1.59
N ARG A 90 -2.73 -4.06 2.68
CA ARG A 90 -3.23 -3.70 4.02
C ARG A 90 -2.77 -2.32 4.49
N TRP A 91 -1.55 -1.92 4.15
CA TRP A 91 -1.03 -0.59 4.49
C TRP A 91 -1.83 0.53 3.82
N ASN A 92 -2.31 0.31 2.59
CA ASN A 92 -3.19 1.24 1.89
C ASN A 92 -4.63 1.26 2.43
N GLN A 93 -5.04 0.28 3.23
CA GLN A 93 -6.30 0.34 3.99
C GLN A 93 -6.14 0.95 5.39
N ILE A 94 -4.94 0.85 5.97
CA ILE A 94 -4.63 1.35 7.31
C ILE A 94 -4.34 2.85 7.27
N ALA A 95 -3.53 3.31 6.31
CA ALA A 95 -3.08 4.70 6.25
C ALA A 95 -4.24 5.72 6.16
N PRO A 96 -5.28 5.54 5.32
CA PRO A 96 -6.42 6.46 5.29
C PRO A 96 -7.15 6.59 6.64
N LYS A 97 -7.24 5.50 7.41
CA LYS A 97 -7.86 5.51 8.75
C LYS A 97 -7.05 6.32 9.75
N LEU A 98 -5.72 6.27 9.66
CA LEU A 98 -4.82 7.10 10.47
C LEU A 98 -4.96 8.56 10.08
N ILE A 99 -4.94 8.86 8.78
CA ILE A 99 -5.10 10.22 8.24
C ILE A 99 -6.42 10.85 8.68
N GLY A 100 -7.52 10.10 8.65
CA GLY A 100 -8.83 10.58 9.12
C GLY A 100 -8.87 10.94 10.61
N GLN A 101 -7.93 10.46 11.42
CA GLN A 101 -7.79 10.83 12.84
C GLN A 101 -6.87 12.03 13.07
N LYS A 102 -6.13 12.48 12.05
CA LYS A 102 -5.16 13.58 12.14
C LYS A 102 -5.25 14.51 10.91
N PRO A 103 -6.32 15.31 10.77
CA PRO A 103 -6.54 16.13 9.58
C PRO A 103 -5.40 17.13 9.28
N GLU A 104 -4.62 17.52 10.29
CA GLU A 104 -3.49 18.45 10.12
C GLU A 104 -2.35 17.90 9.25
N VAL A 105 -2.22 16.56 9.13
CA VAL A 105 -1.22 15.96 8.23
C VAL A 105 -1.79 15.63 6.85
N LEU A 106 -3.09 15.81 6.63
CA LEU A 106 -3.80 15.44 5.41
C LEU A 106 -3.12 16.00 4.15
N LEU A 107 -2.77 17.28 4.20
CA LEU A 107 -2.19 18.02 3.07
C LEU A 107 -0.74 17.64 2.79
N ARG A 108 -0.06 16.92 3.71
CA ARG A 108 1.27 16.33 3.45
C ARG A 108 1.20 14.99 2.73
N ILE A 109 -0.01 14.46 2.56
CA ILE A 109 -0.34 13.23 1.81
C ILE A 109 0.61 12.07 2.21
N PRO A 110 0.54 11.60 3.48
CA PRO A 110 1.46 10.59 4.02
C PRO A 110 1.52 9.30 3.19
N THR A 111 0.43 8.96 2.49
CA THR A 111 0.35 7.78 1.62
C THR A 111 1.30 7.83 0.42
N ALA A 112 1.67 9.02 -0.08
CA ALA A 112 2.66 9.15 -1.15
C ALA A 112 4.04 8.72 -0.66
N TRP A 113 4.50 9.33 0.45
CA TRP A 113 5.75 8.98 1.11
C TRP A 113 5.80 7.50 1.51
N MET A 114 4.72 6.98 2.09
CA MET A 114 4.60 5.57 2.48
C MET A 114 4.75 4.65 1.27
N ASN A 115 4.01 4.88 0.19
CA ASN A 115 4.03 3.97 -0.95
C ASN A 115 5.31 4.04 -1.77
N ILE A 116 5.97 5.21 -1.83
CA ILE A 116 7.32 5.29 -2.41
C ILE A 116 8.32 4.49 -1.58
N ALA A 117 8.27 4.60 -0.24
CA ALA A 117 9.14 3.79 0.63
C ALA A 117 8.88 2.29 0.44
N ILE A 118 7.61 1.87 0.38
CA ILE A 118 7.24 0.48 0.09
C ILE A 118 7.79 0.03 -1.26
N TYR A 119 7.62 0.84 -2.32
CA TYR A 119 8.10 0.51 -3.66
C TYR A 119 9.62 0.37 -3.69
N ASP A 120 10.36 1.38 -3.24
CA ASP A 120 11.83 1.35 -3.27
C ASP A 120 12.39 0.20 -2.44
N ALA A 121 11.81 -0.05 -1.25
CA ALA A 121 12.19 -1.19 -0.43
C ALA A 121 11.89 -2.54 -1.10
N THR A 122 10.75 -2.65 -1.79
CA THR A 122 10.38 -3.86 -2.52
C THR A 122 11.36 -4.13 -3.66
N ILE A 123 11.75 -3.12 -4.44
CA ILE A 123 12.73 -3.30 -5.52
C ILE A 123 14.08 -3.80 -4.98
N LEU A 124 14.56 -3.22 -3.89
CA LEU A 124 15.80 -3.66 -3.24
C LEU A 124 15.69 -5.08 -2.67
N ALA A 125 14.55 -5.44 -2.07
CA ALA A 125 14.31 -6.80 -1.60
C ALA A 125 14.33 -7.82 -2.75
N TRP A 126 13.78 -7.47 -3.92
CA TRP A 126 13.79 -8.33 -5.09
C TRP A 126 15.19 -8.51 -5.67
N LYS A 127 16.06 -7.49 -5.61
CA LYS A 127 17.49 -7.62 -5.92
C LYS A 127 18.19 -8.62 -4.99
N GLU A 128 17.93 -8.57 -3.69
CA GLU A 128 18.52 -9.52 -2.74
C GLU A 128 17.95 -10.94 -2.91
N LYS A 129 16.67 -11.09 -3.29
CA LYS A 129 16.07 -12.39 -3.64
C LYS A 129 16.77 -13.08 -4.79
N ILE A 130 17.03 -12.36 -5.90
CA ILE A 130 17.73 -12.94 -7.05
C ILE A 130 19.20 -13.22 -6.79
N LYS A 131 19.82 -12.47 -5.87
CA LYS A 131 21.22 -12.62 -5.47
C LYS A 131 21.41 -13.88 -4.62
N TYR A 132 20.59 -14.07 -3.59
CA TYR A 132 20.77 -15.17 -2.65
C TYR A 132 19.98 -16.44 -2.98
N LYS A 133 18.85 -16.32 -3.70
CA LYS A 133 18.03 -17.44 -4.16
C LYS A 133 17.69 -18.47 -3.07
N ARG A 134 17.45 -17.99 -1.84
CA ARG A 134 17.18 -18.87 -0.70
C ARG A 134 15.83 -19.57 -0.90
N ASN A 135 15.83 -20.90 -0.79
CA ASN A 135 14.62 -21.72 -0.83
C ASN A 135 13.67 -21.37 0.33
N ARG A 136 12.36 -21.59 0.16
CA ARG A 136 11.38 -21.40 1.24
C ARG A 136 11.39 -22.59 2.22
N PRO A 137 10.81 -22.44 3.43
CA PRO A 137 10.71 -23.54 4.38
C PRO A 137 10.10 -24.83 3.81
N HIS A 138 9.02 -24.71 3.01
CA HIS A 138 8.35 -25.86 2.40
C HIS A 138 9.12 -26.48 1.23
N ASP A 139 10.06 -25.75 0.62
CA ASP A 139 10.96 -26.30 -0.40
C ASP A 139 12.09 -27.12 0.25
N LEU A 140 12.52 -26.73 1.46
CA LEU A 140 13.53 -27.49 2.23
C LEU A 140 12.95 -28.75 2.87
N ASP A 141 11.67 -28.73 3.24
CA ASP A 141 10.96 -29.89 3.77
C ASP A 141 9.52 -29.98 3.25
N PRO A 142 9.26 -30.85 2.26
CA PRO A 142 7.93 -31.04 1.68
C PRO A 142 6.85 -31.57 2.66
N LEU A 143 7.25 -32.08 3.83
CA LEU A 143 6.33 -32.49 4.89
C LEU A 143 5.80 -31.29 5.70
N LEU A 144 6.48 -30.14 5.66
CA LEU A 144 5.93 -28.90 6.18
C LEU A 144 4.70 -28.52 5.36
N LYS A 145 3.54 -28.36 6.02
CA LYS A 145 2.30 -27.87 5.40
C LYS A 145 2.01 -26.45 5.89
N PRO A 146 2.39 -25.42 5.13
CA PRO A 146 2.10 -24.03 5.48
C PRO A 146 0.60 -23.78 5.66
N VAL A 147 0.25 -22.82 6.52
CA VAL A 147 -1.14 -22.41 6.80
C VAL A 147 -1.78 -21.72 5.59
N ILE A 148 -0.95 -21.02 4.80
CA ILE A 148 -1.31 -20.29 3.60
C ILE A 148 -0.40 -20.72 2.45
N ASN A 149 -0.83 -20.46 1.23
CA ASN A 149 0.01 -20.73 0.07
C ASN A 149 1.27 -19.85 0.12
N GLY A 150 2.45 -20.48 0.11
CA GLY A 150 3.70 -19.77 -0.04
C GLY A 150 3.81 -19.11 -1.42
N PRO A 151 4.33 -17.87 -1.53
CA PRO A 151 4.62 -17.27 -2.83
C PRO A 151 5.64 -18.11 -3.60
N LEU A 152 5.58 -18.08 -4.93
CA LEU A 152 6.51 -18.80 -5.83
C LEU A 152 7.89 -18.10 -5.96
N THR A 153 8.17 -17.15 -5.08
CA THR A 153 9.43 -16.38 -5.05
C THR A 153 10.41 -16.96 -4.03
N TYR A 154 11.69 -16.60 -4.11
CA TYR A 154 12.68 -16.93 -3.08
C TYR A 154 12.31 -16.33 -1.71
N SER A 155 12.71 -17.00 -0.62
CA SER A 155 12.36 -16.58 0.74
C SER A 155 13.04 -15.27 1.14
N TYR A 156 14.35 -15.14 0.93
CA TYR A 156 15.15 -14.07 1.54
C TYR A 156 15.31 -12.82 0.66
N PRO A 157 15.15 -11.59 1.20
CA PRO A 157 14.50 -11.29 2.48
C PRO A 157 12.98 -11.42 2.37
N CYS A 158 12.28 -11.42 3.52
CA CYS A 158 10.83 -11.49 3.55
C CYS A 158 10.21 -10.21 2.99
N GLU A 159 9.51 -10.30 1.85
CA GLU A 159 8.89 -9.13 1.21
C GLU A 159 7.82 -8.45 2.09
N HIS A 160 7.03 -9.23 2.83
CA HIS A 160 6.03 -8.68 3.76
C HIS A 160 6.68 -7.89 4.90
N SER A 161 7.82 -8.36 5.41
CA SER A 161 8.53 -7.65 6.48
C SER A 161 9.19 -6.37 5.99
N VAL A 162 9.77 -6.40 4.78
CA VAL A 162 10.28 -5.21 4.10
C VAL A 162 9.20 -4.15 3.93
N THR A 163 8.06 -4.54 3.35
CA THR A 163 6.92 -3.63 3.14
C THR A 163 6.36 -3.12 4.47
N ALA A 164 6.22 -3.97 5.48
CA ALA A 164 5.71 -3.60 6.79
C ALA A 164 6.60 -2.58 7.50
N ALA A 165 7.92 -2.81 7.53
CA ALA A 165 8.87 -1.88 8.12
C ALA A 165 8.88 -0.54 7.38
N ALA A 166 8.96 -0.57 6.04
CA ALA A 166 8.96 0.65 5.23
C ALA A 166 7.70 1.50 5.47
N ALA A 167 6.53 0.85 5.47
CA ALA A 167 5.26 1.53 5.70
C ALA A 167 5.15 2.08 7.13
N ALA A 168 5.41 1.25 8.14
CA ALA A 168 5.24 1.62 9.53
C ALA A 168 6.20 2.71 9.99
N CYS A 169 7.47 2.66 9.58
CA CYS A 169 8.44 3.70 9.93
C CYS A 169 8.04 5.06 9.33
N VAL A 170 7.60 5.11 8.06
CA VAL A 170 7.12 6.35 7.45
C VAL A 170 5.85 6.85 8.13
N LEU A 171 4.87 5.98 8.38
CA LEU A 171 3.65 6.37 9.08
C LEU A 171 3.94 6.84 10.51
N ALA A 172 4.84 6.19 11.25
CA ALA A 172 5.24 6.62 12.59
C ALA A 172 5.83 8.04 12.61
N TYR A 173 6.51 8.48 11.54
CA TYR A 173 6.95 9.86 11.39
C TYR A 173 5.78 10.86 11.27
N PHE A 174 4.75 10.55 10.49
CA PHE A 174 3.58 11.42 10.35
C PHE A 174 2.62 11.35 11.56
N PHE A 175 2.60 10.22 12.27
CA PHE A 175 1.70 9.93 13.39
C PHE A 175 2.50 9.53 14.65
N PRO A 176 3.32 10.43 15.22
CA PRO A 176 4.20 10.10 16.35
C PRO A 176 3.43 9.58 17.57
N ASP A 177 2.24 10.11 17.84
CA ASP A 177 1.38 9.68 18.96
C ASP A 177 0.85 8.24 18.81
N LYS A 178 1.01 7.65 17.63
CA LYS A 178 0.61 6.27 17.31
C LYS A 178 1.80 5.39 16.93
N ALA A 179 3.04 5.90 16.99
CA ALA A 179 4.24 5.23 16.49
C ALA A 179 4.37 3.79 17.03
N ASP A 180 4.30 3.60 18.34
CA ASP A 180 4.41 2.27 18.97
C ASP A 180 3.35 1.29 18.45
N SER A 181 2.09 1.75 18.34
CA SER A 181 1.00 0.91 17.85
C SER A 181 1.14 0.52 16.38
N ILE A 182 1.68 1.43 15.56
CA ILE A 182 1.92 1.22 14.13
C ILE A 182 3.09 0.23 13.94
N LEU A 183 4.19 0.41 14.70
CA LEU A 183 5.35 -0.48 14.65
C LEU A 183 4.98 -1.88 15.16
N GLN A 184 4.20 -1.98 16.24
CA GLN A 184 3.70 -3.26 16.74
C GLN A 184 2.84 -3.99 15.69
N LEU A 185 2.00 -3.25 14.96
CA LEU A 185 1.21 -3.80 13.86
C LEU A 185 2.09 -4.36 12.73
N ALA A 186 3.18 -3.66 12.38
CA ALA A 186 4.16 -4.15 11.40
C ALA A 186 4.94 -5.38 11.87
N HIS A 187 5.26 -5.47 13.16
CA HIS A 187 5.88 -6.67 13.72
C HIS A 187 4.92 -7.86 13.63
N THR A 188 3.63 -7.68 13.94
CA THR A 188 2.61 -8.72 13.73
C THR A 188 2.49 -9.12 12.26
N ALA A 189 2.52 -8.16 11.33
CA ALA A 189 2.53 -8.44 9.89
C ALA A 189 3.72 -9.32 9.48
N SER A 190 4.92 -8.98 9.96
CA SER A 190 6.15 -9.74 9.68
C SER A 190 6.10 -11.15 10.28
N GLN A 191 5.74 -11.25 11.56
CA GLN A 191 5.68 -12.50 12.30
C GLN A 191 4.64 -13.48 11.71
N SER A 192 3.54 -12.96 11.15
CA SER A 192 2.51 -13.79 10.51
C SER A 192 3.07 -14.72 9.44
N ARG A 193 4.18 -14.35 8.77
CA ARG A 193 4.78 -15.16 7.70
C ARG A 193 5.58 -16.34 8.24
N VAL A 194 6.24 -16.16 9.39
CA VAL A 194 6.93 -17.24 10.12
C VAL A 194 5.89 -18.17 10.73
N ASP A 195 4.87 -17.61 11.40
CA ASP A 195 3.77 -18.36 12.00
C ASP A 195 3.00 -19.19 10.97
N ALA A 196 2.86 -18.70 9.74
CA ALA A 196 2.23 -19.43 8.64
C ALA A 196 3.13 -20.49 7.98
N GLY A 197 4.42 -20.57 8.33
CA GLY A 197 5.35 -21.55 7.77
C GLY A 197 5.91 -21.21 6.39
N VAL A 198 5.79 -19.96 5.93
CA VAL A 198 6.24 -19.55 4.58
C VAL A 198 7.57 -18.79 4.56
N GLN A 199 8.14 -18.52 5.73
CA GLN A 199 9.31 -17.67 5.92
C GLN A 199 10.18 -18.13 7.12
N PHE A 200 11.49 -17.90 7.06
CA PHE A 200 12.37 -18.07 8.23
C PHE A 200 12.44 -16.79 9.09
N PRO A 201 12.74 -16.91 10.40
CA PRO A 201 12.98 -15.76 11.28
C PRO A 201 14.06 -14.80 10.77
N SER A 202 15.19 -15.30 10.25
CA SER A 202 16.25 -14.44 9.71
C SER A 202 15.82 -13.64 8.48
N ASP A 203 14.89 -14.17 7.68
CA ASP A 203 14.40 -13.46 6.50
C ASP A 203 13.50 -12.27 6.89
N ILE A 204 12.71 -12.39 7.98
CA ILE A 204 11.92 -11.26 8.49
C ILE A 204 12.81 -10.23 9.17
N GLU A 205 13.85 -10.65 9.90
CA GLU A 205 14.81 -9.71 10.52
C GLU A 205 15.56 -8.90 9.45
N ALA A 206 16.05 -9.57 8.41
CA ALA A 206 16.70 -8.90 7.30
C ALA A 206 15.72 -8.00 6.53
N GLY A 207 14.49 -8.46 6.32
CA GLY A 207 13.45 -7.66 5.69
C GLY A 207 13.15 -6.37 6.45
N TRP A 208 13.01 -6.47 7.77
CA TRP A 208 12.81 -5.32 8.65
C TRP A 208 13.94 -4.30 8.51
N LYS A 209 15.20 -4.75 8.64
CA LYS A 209 16.38 -3.88 8.52
C LYS A 209 16.46 -3.16 7.18
N LEU A 210 16.08 -3.82 6.08
CA LEU A 210 16.03 -3.18 4.75
C LEU A 210 14.95 -2.10 4.73
N GLY A 211 13.73 -2.43 5.14
CA GLY A 211 12.60 -1.50 5.11
C GLY A 211 12.83 -0.26 5.99
N GLU A 212 13.43 -0.45 7.17
CA GLU A 212 13.79 0.65 8.09
C GLU A 212 14.83 1.61 7.48
N GLN A 213 15.88 1.06 6.85
CA GLN A 213 16.90 1.88 6.18
C GLN A 213 16.32 2.69 5.01
N VAL A 214 15.43 2.09 4.21
CA VAL A 214 14.72 2.79 3.14
C VAL A 214 13.84 3.89 3.72
N ALA A 215 12.99 3.55 4.71
CA ALA A 215 12.10 4.51 5.34
C ALA A 215 12.87 5.72 5.91
N LYS A 216 14.03 5.48 6.54
CA LYS A 216 14.89 6.57 7.04
C LYS A 216 15.24 7.57 5.94
N GLN A 217 15.70 7.11 4.78
CA GLN A 217 16.04 8.01 3.66
C GLN A 217 14.82 8.76 3.12
N ILE A 218 13.67 8.09 3.01
CA ILE A 218 12.42 8.71 2.56
C ILE A 218 11.93 9.76 3.56
N ILE A 219 12.01 9.48 4.87
CA ILE A 219 11.66 10.43 5.94
C ILE A 219 12.55 11.67 5.90
N GLU A 220 13.85 11.52 5.62
CA GLU A 220 14.73 12.69 5.47
C GLU A 220 14.30 13.58 4.29
N LYS A 221 13.83 13.02 3.18
CA LYS A 221 13.24 13.83 2.10
C LYS A 221 11.93 14.47 2.54
N ALA A 222 11.05 13.73 3.22
CA ALA A 222 9.78 14.26 3.73
C ALA A 222 9.98 15.40 4.74
N LYS A 223 11.01 15.38 5.59
CA LYS A 223 11.32 16.49 6.50
C LYS A 223 11.69 17.80 5.77
N ASN A 224 12.18 17.68 4.55
CA ASN A 224 12.67 18.79 3.73
C ASN A 224 11.73 19.08 2.54
N ASP A 225 10.47 18.66 2.62
CA ASP A 225 9.46 18.83 1.55
C ASP A 225 8.88 20.27 1.48
N GLY A 226 9.34 21.20 2.32
CA GLY A 226 8.82 22.57 2.39
C GLY A 226 7.59 22.74 3.29
N SER A 227 7.08 21.67 3.92
CA SER A 227 5.88 21.73 4.78
C SER A 227 6.07 22.53 6.07
N VAL A 228 7.30 22.85 6.43
CA VAL A 228 7.64 23.67 7.61
C VAL A 228 7.36 25.16 7.39
N ILE A 229 7.12 25.59 6.15
CA ILE A 229 6.83 26.99 5.81
C ILE A 229 5.43 27.35 6.33
N VAL A 230 5.37 28.36 7.19
CA VAL A 230 4.13 28.87 7.77
C VAL A 230 3.64 30.09 6.98
N TRP A 231 2.32 30.19 6.78
CA TRP A 231 1.70 31.34 6.13
C TRP A 231 1.83 32.61 6.99
N ASP A 232 2.09 33.75 6.37
CA ASP A 232 2.30 35.04 7.04
C ASP A 232 1.01 35.78 7.44
N GLY A 233 -0.15 35.15 7.21
CA GLY A 233 -1.47 35.68 7.56
C GLY A 233 -2.00 36.77 6.61
N LYS A 234 -1.26 37.13 5.55
CA LYS A 234 -1.69 38.20 4.65
C LYS A 234 -2.71 37.69 3.64
N MET A 235 -3.88 38.32 3.69
CA MET A 235 -4.97 38.08 2.76
C MET A 235 -4.93 39.03 1.56
N ASN A 236 -5.37 38.53 0.41
CA ASN A 236 -5.56 39.35 -0.78
C ASN A 236 -6.67 40.39 -0.55
N LYS A 237 -6.47 41.62 -1.06
CA LYS A 237 -7.42 42.74 -0.97
C LYS A 237 -8.07 43.08 -2.31
N ASP A 238 -7.62 42.46 -3.39
CA ASP A 238 -8.20 42.63 -4.72
C ASP A 238 -9.56 41.93 -4.79
N PRO A 239 -10.68 42.66 -4.99
CA PRO A 239 -12.01 42.07 -5.05
C PRO A 239 -12.21 41.15 -6.25
N LYS A 240 -11.30 41.15 -7.23
CA LYS A 240 -11.29 40.21 -8.37
C LYS A 240 -10.60 38.88 -8.03
N LYS A 241 -10.06 38.73 -6.83
CA LYS A 241 -9.37 37.53 -6.36
C LYS A 241 -10.06 36.99 -5.11
N TRP A 242 -9.72 35.76 -4.72
CA TRP A 242 -10.28 35.15 -3.52
C TRP A 242 -9.82 35.92 -2.27
N THR A 243 -10.78 36.34 -1.43
CA THR A 243 -10.57 37.13 -0.20
C THR A 243 -11.15 36.47 1.06
N GLY A 244 -11.36 35.15 1.05
CA GLY A 244 -12.01 34.43 2.17
C GLY A 244 -11.13 34.32 3.42
N SER A 245 -11.73 34.08 4.59
CA SER A 245 -11.01 34.12 5.87
C SER A 245 -10.29 32.82 6.26
N PHE A 246 -10.48 31.73 5.53
CA PHE A 246 -9.96 30.39 5.87
C PHE A 246 -9.27 29.74 4.67
N PRO A 247 -8.01 30.12 4.38
CA PRO A 247 -7.31 29.59 3.21
C PRO A 247 -6.70 28.23 3.50
N MET A 248 -7.47 27.16 3.25
CA MET A 248 -6.94 25.79 3.30
C MET A 248 -5.83 25.64 2.25
N GLY A 249 -4.71 25.02 2.62
CA GLY A 249 -3.65 24.67 1.66
C GLY A 249 -2.84 25.84 1.10
N ILE A 250 -2.93 27.05 1.67
CA ILE A 250 -2.22 28.25 1.15
C ILE A 250 -0.69 28.11 1.07
N THR A 251 -0.11 27.17 1.82
CA THR A 251 1.33 26.86 1.78
C THR A 251 1.68 25.69 0.88
N LEU A 252 0.70 24.98 0.30
CA LEU A 252 0.97 23.81 -0.56
C LEU A 252 1.80 24.15 -1.79
N ALA A 253 1.59 25.32 -2.40
CA ALA A 253 2.43 25.80 -3.49
C ALA A 253 3.91 26.03 -3.10
N LYS A 254 4.25 25.97 -1.81
CA LYS A 254 5.62 26.05 -1.28
C LYS A 254 6.23 24.68 -1.01
N PHE A 255 5.44 23.61 -1.13
CA PHE A 255 5.95 22.26 -0.97
C PHE A 255 6.74 21.87 -2.23
N THR A 256 7.71 20.99 -2.05
CA THR A 256 8.52 20.44 -3.14
C THR A 256 7.78 19.25 -3.74
N PRO A 257 7.42 19.28 -5.03
CA PRO A 257 6.87 18.10 -5.69
C PRO A 257 7.88 16.94 -5.70
N ILE A 258 7.37 15.71 -5.80
CA ILE A 258 8.19 14.49 -5.80
C ILE A 258 8.71 14.19 -7.21
N VAL A 259 7.86 14.29 -8.23
CA VAL A 259 8.18 13.94 -9.62
C VAL A 259 7.98 15.11 -10.60
N LEU A 260 7.15 16.11 -10.28
CA LEU A 260 7.11 17.36 -11.04
C LEU A 260 8.38 18.18 -10.81
N ARG A 261 8.77 18.96 -11.82
CA ARG A 261 9.96 19.84 -11.76
C ARG A 261 9.72 21.07 -10.89
N SER A 262 8.48 21.55 -10.86
CA SER A 262 8.03 22.69 -10.06
C SER A 262 6.53 22.61 -9.83
N ALA A 263 6.03 23.29 -8.78
CA ALA A 263 4.60 23.35 -8.48
C ALA A 263 3.79 23.95 -9.65
N ASP A 264 4.37 24.87 -10.41
CA ASP A 264 3.72 25.57 -11.51
C ASP A 264 3.99 24.97 -12.90
N GLN A 265 4.60 23.78 -12.98
CA GLN A 265 5.00 23.15 -14.25
C GLN A 265 3.87 23.10 -15.29
N PHE A 266 2.62 22.93 -14.84
CA PHE A 266 1.43 22.84 -15.70
C PHE A 266 0.38 23.90 -15.38
N ARG A 267 0.77 25.03 -14.75
CA ARG A 267 -0.17 26.07 -14.35
C ARG A 267 -0.80 26.74 -15.59
N PRO A 268 -2.14 26.79 -15.70
CA PRO A 268 -2.79 27.47 -16.81
C PRO A 268 -2.58 28.99 -16.73
N PRO A 269 -2.80 29.74 -17.83
CA PRO A 269 -2.87 31.19 -17.77
C PRO A 269 -4.01 31.64 -16.82
N PRO A 270 -3.99 32.89 -16.35
CA PRO A 270 -5.10 33.44 -15.56
C PRO A 270 -6.44 33.24 -16.27
N PRO A 271 -7.54 33.02 -15.51
CA PRO A 271 -8.87 32.87 -16.10
C PRO A 271 -9.22 34.10 -16.96
N PRO A 272 -10.00 33.91 -18.04
CA PRO A 272 -10.45 34.99 -18.91
C PRO A 272 -11.47 35.90 -18.18
N ASP A 273 -12.24 36.69 -18.93
CA ASP A 273 -13.29 37.55 -18.37
C ASP A 273 -14.28 36.75 -17.49
N PHE A 274 -14.22 36.99 -16.18
CA PHE A 274 -15.05 36.33 -15.17
C PHE A 274 -16.54 36.59 -15.37
N GLU A 275 -16.93 37.66 -16.06
CA GLU A 275 -18.34 37.98 -16.27
C GLU A 275 -19.05 36.93 -17.14
N ALA A 276 -18.36 36.42 -18.16
CA ALA A 276 -18.88 35.35 -19.02
C ALA A 276 -19.06 34.04 -18.25
N ASP A 277 -18.04 33.61 -17.51
CA ASP A 277 -18.07 32.40 -16.67
C ASP A 277 -19.18 32.49 -15.61
N MET A 278 -19.34 33.67 -14.98
CA MET A 278 -20.39 33.90 -13.99
C MET A 278 -21.79 33.88 -14.61
N LYS A 279 -21.94 34.33 -15.85
CA LYS A 279 -23.22 34.21 -16.58
C LYS A 279 -23.55 32.75 -16.86
N GLU A 280 -22.59 31.98 -17.37
CA GLU A 280 -22.77 30.54 -17.63
C GLU A 280 -23.18 29.80 -16.35
N LEU A 281 -22.48 30.05 -15.23
CA LEU A 281 -22.77 29.41 -13.95
C LEU A 281 -24.19 29.72 -13.45
N LYS A 282 -24.67 30.97 -13.61
CA LYS A 282 -26.03 31.39 -13.22
C LYS A 282 -27.11 30.80 -14.12
N ASP A 283 -26.81 30.63 -15.41
CA ASP A 283 -27.74 30.07 -16.40
C ASP A 283 -27.81 28.52 -16.32
N PHE A 284 -26.82 27.87 -15.68
CA PHE A 284 -26.77 26.42 -15.54
C PHE A 284 -27.93 25.87 -14.69
N LYS A 285 -28.89 25.22 -15.35
CA LYS A 285 -30.02 24.55 -14.69
C LYS A 285 -29.62 23.14 -14.27
N GLN A 286 -29.42 22.96 -12.97
CA GLN A 286 -29.13 21.66 -12.38
C GLN A 286 -30.26 20.64 -12.66
N THR A 287 -29.86 19.46 -13.13
CA THR A 287 -30.71 18.27 -13.25
C THR A 287 -30.49 17.30 -12.08
N PHE A 288 -31.39 16.34 -11.90
CA PHE A 288 -31.18 15.24 -10.94
C PHE A 288 -29.83 14.54 -11.18
N LYS A 289 -29.49 14.24 -12.44
CA LYS A 289 -28.22 13.61 -12.81
C LYS A 289 -27.02 14.47 -12.39
N SER A 290 -27.03 15.76 -12.70
CA SER A 290 -25.92 16.67 -12.34
C SER A 290 -25.75 16.81 -10.82
N ARG A 291 -26.85 16.89 -10.06
CA ARG A 291 -26.81 16.94 -8.59
C ARG A 291 -26.29 15.65 -8.01
N SER A 292 -26.79 14.51 -8.49
CA SER A 292 -26.34 13.18 -8.06
C SER A 292 -24.84 12.99 -8.30
N LEU A 293 -24.34 13.37 -9.47
CA LEU A 293 -22.90 13.33 -9.79
C LEU A 293 -22.08 14.26 -8.89
N ALA A 294 -22.55 15.49 -8.64
CA ALA A 294 -21.88 16.42 -7.76
C ALA A 294 -21.79 15.87 -6.32
N PHE A 295 -22.89 15.33 -5.78
CA PHE A 295 -22.89 14.68 -4.46
C PHE A 295 -21.99 13.45 -4.44
N TYR A 296 -22.01 12.63 -5.49
CA TYR A 296 -21.14 11.45 -5.55
C TYR A 296 -19.67 11.86 -5.45
N TRP A 297 -19.19 12.78 -6.30
CA TRP A 297 -17.78 13.17 -6.31
C TRP A 297 -17.37 14.02 -5.11
N ALA A 298 -18.30 14.78 -4.50
CA ALA A 298 -18.04 15.46 -3.24
C ALA A 298 -17.75 14.49 -2.08
N ASN A 299 -18.30 13.27 -2.12
CA ASN A 299 -18.14 12.26 -1.06
C ASN A 299 -17.15 11.13 -1.42
N ASN A 300 -16.88 10.91 -2.71
CA ASN A 300 -16.05 9.81 -3.20
C ASN A 300 -14.80 10.31 -3.96
N GLY A 301 -14.47 11.60 -3.88
CA GLY A 301 -13.28 12.17 -4.53
C GLY A 301 -12.01 12.17 -3.66
N GLY A 302 -12.06 11.53 -2.49
CA GLY A 302 -10.97 11.51 -1.51
C GLY A 302 -9.75 10.69 -1.93
N PHE A 303 -8.70 10.81 -1.12
CA PHE A 303 -7.40 10.14 -1.25
C PHE A 303 -7.51 8.60 -1.29
N ASP A 304 -8.56 8.05 -0.70
CA ASP A 304 -8.85 6.63 -0.52
C ASP A 304 -9.58 6.00 -1.72
N PHE A 305 -10.42 6.76 -2.42
CA PHE A 305 -11.24 6.23 -3.51
C PHE A 305 -10.41 5.58 -4.61
N TRP A 306 -9.38 6.28 -5.10
CA TRP A 306 -8.55 5.75 -6.18
C TRP A 306 -7.72 4.54 -5.73
N SER A 307 -7.31 4.50 -4.46
CA SER A 307 -6.58 3.38 -3.88
C SER A 307 -7.47 2.14 -3.75
N ASP A 308 -8.74 2.33 -3.42
CA ASP A 308 -9.74 1.27 -3.37
C ASP A 308 -10.05 0.73 -4.78
N VAL A 309 -10.23 1.62 -5.76
CA VAL A 309 -10.38 1.23 -7.17
C VAL A 309 -9.14 0.46 -7.66
N ALA A 310 -7.93 0.93 -7.36
CA ALA A 310 -6.71 0.24 -7.70
C ALA A 310 -6.63 -1.14 -7.03
N GLY A 311 -6.97 -1.23 -5.75
CA GLY A 311 -7.04 -2.49 -5.00
C GLY A 311 -8.02 -3.49 -5.62
N LEU A 312 -9.22 -3.03 -6.00
CA LEU A 312 -10.22 -3.85 -6.68
C LEU A 312 -9.72 -4.34 -8.04
N LYS A 313 -9.10 -3.46 -8.85
CA LYS A 313 -8.54 -3.84 -10.15
C LYS A 313 -7.40 -4.85 -10.02
N MET A 314 -6.46 -4.65 -9.10
CA MET A 314 -5.39 -5.62 -8.86
C MET A 314 -5.93 -6.99 -8.43
N PHE A 315 -7.02 -7.01 -7.66
CA PHE A 315 -7.73 -8.25 -7.33
C PHE A 315 -8.37 -8.90 -8.57
N GLU A 316 -9.11 -8.13 -9.38
CA GLU A 316 -9.74 -8.62 -10.63
C GLU A 316 -8.70 -9.19 -11.61
N TYR A 317 -7.52 -8.57 -11.71
CA TYR A 317 -6.41 -9.02 -12.55
C TYR A 317 -5.51 -10.09 -11.90
N ARG A 318 -5.85 -10.56 -10.69
CA ARG A 318 -5.08 -11.57 -9.94
C ARG A 318 -3.61 -11.20 -9.70
N MET A 319 -3.33 -9.92 -9.47
CA MET A 319 -1.97 -9.41 -9.26
C MET A 319 -1.47 -9.58 -7.82
N ASN A 320 -2.22 -10.28 -6.96
CA ASN A 320 -1.93 -10.41 -5.52
C ASN A 320 -0.55 -11.03 -5.23
N ASP A 321 -0.04 -11.87 -6.14
CA ASP A 321 1.25 -12.54 -6.02
C ASP A 321 2.42 -11.73 -6.64
N ASP A 322 2.16 -10.61 -7.32
CA ASP A 322 3.17 -9.72 -7.92
C ASP A 322 3.41 -8.49 -7.02
N ALA A 323 4.13 -8.70 -5.92
CA ALA A 323 4.42 -7.65 -4.95
C ALA A 323 5.04 -6.36 -5.56
N PRO A 324 6.03 -6.42 -6.47
CA PRO A 324 6.57 -5.23 -7.13
C PRO A 324 5.54 -4.47 -7.95
N ALA A 325 4.71 -5.15 -8.74
CA ALA A 325 3.68 -4.49 -9.54
C ALA A 325 2.63 -3.81 -8.64
N VAL A 326 2.20 -4.48 -7.57
CA VAL A 326 1.26 -3.91 -6.59
C VAL A 326 1.86 -2.67 -5.92
N ALA A 327 3.11 -2.74 -5.45
CA ALA A 327 3.80 -1.60 -4.84
C ALA A 327 3.95 -0.43 -5.82
N ARG A 328 4.27 -0.72 -7.09
CA ARG A 328 4.43 0.28 -8.15
C ARG A 328 3.12 1.00 -8.47
N ILE A 329 2.00 0.27 -8.54
CA ILE A 329 0.69 0.86 -8.81
C ILE A 329 0.32 1.87 -7.72
N TYR A 330 0.44 1.47 -6.44
CA TYR A 330 0.17 2.39 -5.34
C TYR A 330 1.15 3.57 -5.30
N ALA A 331 2.45 3.35 -5.53
CA ALA A 331 3.43 4.42 -5.58
C ALA A 331 3.12 5.45 -6.67
N ILE A 332 2.84 5.01 -7.90
CA ILE A 332 2.45 5.91 -9.00
C ILE A 332 1.22 6.72 -8.62
N LEU A 333 0.17 6.05 -8.16
CA LEU A 333 -1.11 6.69 -7.88
C LEU A 333 -0.98 7.77 -6.79
N HIS A 334 -0.37 7.43 -5.66
CA HIS A 334 -0.26 8.36 -4.54
C HIS A 334 0.75 9.48 -4.79
N THR A 335 1.82 9.22 -5.55
CA THR A 335 2.79 10.25 -5.96
C THR A 335 2.16 11.23 -6.93
N ALA A 336 1.42 10.74 -7.93
CA ALA A 336 0.68 11.60 -8.86
C ALA A 336 -0.35 12.47 -8.12
N PHE A 337 -1.05 11.89 -7.14
CA PHE A 337 -1.98 12.64 -6.29
C PHE A 337 -1.27 13.72 -5.46
N HIS A 338 -0.14 13.40 -4.84
CA HIS A 338 0.67 14.35 -4.07
C HIS A 338 1.07 15.56 -4.91
N ASP A 339 1.64 15.31 -6.07
CA ASP A 339 2.13 16.37 -6.94
C ASP A 339 1.01 17.17 -7.59
N ALA A 340 -0.10 16.52 -7.94
CA ALA A 340 -1.30 17.20 -8.42
C ALA A 340 -1.86 18.13 -7.33
N ALA A 341 -1.90 17.68 -6.07
CA ALA A 341 -2.33 18.52 -4.96
C ALA A 341 -1.40 19.72 -4.77
N ILE A 342 -0.09 19.60 -4.96
CA ILE A 342 0.81 20.76 -4.93
C ILE A 342 0.55 21.70 -6.12
N ALA A 343 0.34 21.15 -7.31
CA ALA A 343 0.23 21.93 -8.55
C ALA A 343 -1.07 22.72 -8.70
N ILE A 344 -2.16 22.31 -8.04
CA ILE A 344 -3.43 23.05 -8.08
C ILE A 344 -3.47 24.26 -7.13
N PHE A 345 -2.54 24.35 -6.16
CA PHE A 345 -2.38 25.52 -5.28
C PHE A 345 -1.31 26.47 -5.84
#